data_AF-A0A336LJ05-F1
#
_entry.id   AF-A0A336LJ05-F1
#
_cell.length_a   1.000
_cell.length_b   1.000
_cell.length_c   1.000
_cell.angle_alpha   90.00
_cell.angle_beta   90.00
_cell.angle_gamma   90.00
#
_symmetry.space_group_name_H-M   'P 1'
#
loop_
_entity.id
_entity.type
_entity.pdbx_description
1 polymer ?
#
loop_
_entity_poly.entity_id
_entity_poly.type
_entity_poly.pdbx_seq_one_letter_code
_entity_poly.pdbx_strand_id
1 'polypeptide(L)'
;WERLIKSIKKGLYIALPTRNPTDEILRSAPIEVEYLINSRPLTYVPVKDHDEPVITPNDLLGVHKIENVPDIDDSSETLINNYKTSQMIARKFWKKWVSEYLPDLTRRTKWLAPCSNLKVGDVVIVIEPNEKPGNWPKGRVIETKVSRDGNVRTVVVKTADGIKTRPVSKLAQITIDKSWDSPKEDRPLGGECQ
;
A
#
# COMPACT_ATOMS: atom_id res chain seq x y z
N TRP A 1 14.88 -2.91 -1.56
CA TRP A 1 14.72 -1.82 -2.55
C TRP A 1 14.52 -2.36 -3.97
N GLU A 2 15.27 -3.36 -4.43
CA GLU A 2 15.14 -3.95 -5.79
C GLU A 2 13.73 -4.44 -6.16
N ARG A 3 13.03 -5.12 -5.24
CA ARG A 3 11.65 -5.60 -5.46
C ARG A 3 10.66 -4.45 -5.71
N LEU A 4 10.81 -3.37 -4.96
CA LEU A 4 10.00 -2.16 -5.12
C LEU A 4 10.24 -1.55 -6.50
N ILE A 5 11.50 -1.43 -6.92
CA ILE A 5 11.82 -0.94 -8.28
C ILE A 5 11.21 -1.86 -9.35
N LYS A 6 11.27 -3.18 -9.15
CA LYS A 6 10.68 -4.15 -10.09
C LYS A 6 9.15 -3.98 -10.19
N SER A 7 8.45 -3.78 -9.07
CA SER A 7 6.99 -3.57 -9.08
C SER A 7 6.62 -2.24 -9.74
N ILE A 8 7.39 -1.18 -9.49
CA ILE A 8 7.21 0.13 -10.13
C ILE A 8 7.39 0.02 -11.64
N LYS A 9 8.49 -0.56 -12.12
CA LYS A 9 8.74 -0.75 -13.56
C LYS A 9 7.59 -1.52 -14.22
N LYS A 10 7.15 -2.62 -13.62
CA LYS A 10 6.03 -3.42 -14.14
C LYS A 10 4.72 -2.63 -14.19
N GLY A 11 4.44 -1.81 -13.17
CA GLY A 11 3.29 -0.91 -13.15
C GLY A 11 3.35 0.11 -14.28
N LEU A 12 4.51 0.74 -14.48
CA LEU A 12 4.74 1.75 -15.52
C LEU A 12 4.59 1.18 -16.94
N TYR A 13 5.18 0.02 -17.22
CA TYR A 13 5.05 -0.64 -18.53
C TYR A 13 3.60 -0.93 -18.92
N ILE A 14 2.73 -1.16 -17.94
CA ILE A 14 1.30 -1.44 -18.17
C ILE A 14 0.48 -0.15 -18.23
N ALA A 15 0.90 0.89 -17.51
CA ALA A 15 0.21 2.17 -17.44
C ALA A 15 0.43 3.04 -18.67
N LEU A 16 1.62 2.96 -19.28
CA LEU A 16 1.96 3.74 -20.46
C LEU A 16 1.12 3.30 -21.68
N PRO A 17 0.63 4.27 -22.47
CA PRO A 17 -0.13 3.97 -23.69
C PRO A 17 0.75 3.31 -24.76
N THR A 18 0.13 2.56 -25.67
CA THR A 18 0.81 1.92 -26.81
C THR A 18 1.40 2.95 -27.79
N ARG A 19 0.83 4.15 -27.83
CA ARG A 19 1.35 5.28 -28.61
C ARG A 19 2.39 6.03 -27.78
N ASN A 20 3.46 6.49 -28.44
CA ASN A 20 4.50 7.29 -27.79
C ASN A 20 3.89 8.55 -27.12
N PRO A 21 4.06 8.71 -25.80
CA PRO A 21 3.62 9.90 -25.09
C PRO A 21 4.44 11.13 -25.52
N THR A 22 3.84 12.32 -25.40
CA THR A 22 4.55 13.58 -25.65
C THR A 22 5.51 13.91 -24.49
N ASP A 23 6.41 14.87 -24.68
CA ASP A 23 7.38 15.28 -23.66
C ASP A 23 6.68 15.78 -22.38
N GLU A 24 5.57 16.51 -22.54
CA GLU A 24 4.79 17.05 -21.41
C GLU A 24 4.18 15.93 -20.56
N ILE A 25 3.66 14.88 -21.21
CA ILE A 25 3.12 13.69 -20.54
C ILE A 25 4.25 12.91 -19.86
N LEU A 26 5.41 12.77 -20.53
CA LEU A 26 6.58 12.09 -19.97
C LEU A 26 7.19 12.82 -18.78
N ARG A 27 7.02 14.14 -18.66
CA ARG A 27 7.41 14.89 -17.47
C ARG A 27 6.38 14.77 -16.35
N SER A 28 5.10 14.91 -16.68
CA SER A 28 4.02 15.02 -15.68
C SER A 28 3.66 13.67 -15.06
N ALA A 29 3.53 12.61 -15.87
CA ALA A 29 3.04 11.31 -15.40
C ALA A 29 3.99 10.65 -14.38
N PRO A 30 5.33 10.67 -14.53
CA PRO A 30 6.23 10.14 -13.52
C PRO A 30 6.17 10.88 -12.19
N ILE A 31 5.94 12.20 -12.18
CA ILE A 31 5.78 13.00 -10.96
C ILE A 31 4.54 12.53 -10.19
N GLU A 32 3.42 12.32 -10.88
CA GLU A 32 2.22 11.77 -10.26
C GLU A 32 2.45 10.35 -9.72
N VAL A 33 3.17 9.52 -10.47
CA VAL A 33 3.52 8.17 -10.06
C VAL A 33 4.44 8.18 -8.83
N GLU A 34 5.43 9.06 -8.78
CA GLU A 34 6.30 9.25 -7.62
C GLU A 34 5.48 9.61 -6.37
N TYR A 35 4.59 10.58 -6.50
CA TYR A 35 3.69 10.97 -5.41
C TYR A 35 2.88 9.77 -4.90
N LEU A 36 2.33 8.95 -5.80
CA LEU A 36 1.55 7.76 -5.44
C LEU A 36 2.41 6.67 -4.78
N ILE A 37 3.65 6.50 -5.21
CA ILE A 37 4.58 5.56 -4.58
C ILE A 37 4.91 6.02 -3.17
N ASN A 38 5.09 7.32 -2.97
CA ASN A 38 5.41 7.93 -1.69
C ASN A 38 4.20 8.17 -0.78
N SER A 39 2.97 7.99 -1.27
CA SER A 39 1.77 7.95 -0.43
C SER A 39 1.55 6.59 0.22
N ARG A 40 2.49 5.64 0.09
CA ARG A 40 2.38 4.31 0.68
C ARG A 40 2.52 4.35 2.21
N PRO A 41 1.73 3.55 2.94
CA PRO A 41 1.90 3.32 4.37
C PRO A 41 3.31 2.88 4.74
N LEU A 42 3.87 3.55 5.74
CA LEU A 42 5.02 3.05 6.47
C LEU A 42 4.54 1.98 7.44
N THR A 43 5.08 0.77 7.32
CA THR A 43 4.59 -0.44 8.00
C THR A 43 4.72 -0.43 9.53
N TYR A 44 5.34 0.61 10.10
CA TYR A 44 5.85 0.64 11.48
C TYR A 44 5.10 1.59 12.41
N VAL A 45 4.04 2.26 11.97
CA VAL A 45 3.37 3.24 12.84
C VAL A 45 2.29 2.58 13.70
N PRO A 46 2.44 2.58 15.04
CA PRO A 46 1.40 2.13 15.94
C PRO A 46 0.25 3.11 15.91
N VAL A 47 -0.82 2.75 15.23
CA VAL A 47 -2.04 3.54 15.19
C VAL A 47 -2.82 3.27 16.48
N LYS A 48 -2.93 4.26 17.36
CA LYS A 48 -3.66 4.13 18.63
C LYS A 48 -5.18 4.10 18.39
N ASP A 49 -5.64 4.79 17.34
CA ASP A 49 -7.06 4.93 17.00
C ASP A 49 -7.41 4.44 15.58
N HIS A 50 -8.61 3.89 15.40
CA HIS A 50 -9.11 3.45 14.09
C HIS A 50 -9.17 4.55 13.04
N ASP A 51 -9.13 5.82 13.43
CA ASP A 51 -9.26 6.99 12.53
C ASP A 51 -7.94 7.75 12.30
N GLU A 52 -6.89 7.47 13.07
CA GLU A 52 -5.58 8.12 12.92
C GLU A 52 -4.85 7.79 11.58
N PRO A 53 -4.49 8.79 10.76
CA PRO A 53 -3.93 8.55 9.42
C PRO A 53 -2.64 7.73 9.47
N VAL A 54 -2.41 6.91 8.44
CA VAL A 54 -1.16 6.16 8.33
C VAL A 54 -0.06 7.12 7.87
N ILE A 55 1.09 7.11 8.55
CA ILE A 55 2.22 7.92 8.10
C ILE A 55 2.81 7.31 6.83
N THR A 56 3.05 8.16 5.86
CA THR A 56 3.62 7.85 4.55
C THR A 56 4.96 8.57 4.38
N PRO A 57 5.82 8.15 3.44
CA PRO A 57 6.99 8.93 3.06
C PRO A 57 6.67 10.40 2.72
N ASN A 58 5.55 10.67 2.06
CA ASN A 58 5.11 12.03 1.75
C ASN A 58 4.92 12.87 3.03
N ASP A 59 4.34 12.29 4.08
CA ASP A 59 4.12 13.00 5.36
C ASP A 59 5.45 13.36 6.03
N LEU A 60 6.47 12.49 5.93
CA LEU A 60 7.81 12.78 6.45
C LEU A 60 8.53 13.87 5.65
N LEU A 61 8.23 13.97 4.35
CA LEU A 61 8.80 14.99 3.48
C LEU A 61 8.01 16.32 3.52
N GLY A 62 6.88 16.38 4.22
CA GLY A 62 5.96 17.52 4.20
C GLY A 62 5.32 17.76 2.82
N VAL A 63 5.30 16.74 1.96
CA VAL A 63 4.74 16.82 0.61
C VAL A 63 3.26 16.48 0.70
N HIS A 64 2.43 17.51 0.71
CA HIS A 64 0.98 17.36 0.67
C HIS A 64 0.45 17.70 -0.71
N LYS A 65 -0.65 17.03 -1.10
CA LYS A 65 -1.32 17.34 -2.35
C LYS A 65 -1.79 18.79 -2.31
N ILE A 66 -1.47 19.57 -3.33
CA ILE A 66 -2.00 20.92 -3.47
C ILE A 66 -3.49 20.78 -3.78
N GLU A 67 -4.34 21.04 -2.78
CA GLU A 67 -5.80 20.95 -2.93
C GLU A 67 -6.36 22.14 -3.73
N ASN A 68 -5.64 23.27 -3.70
CA ASN A 68 -5.99 24.51 -4.41
C ASN A 68 -4.97 24.77 -5.51
N VAL A 69 -5.11 24.07 -6.64
CA VAL A 69 -4.39 24.45 -7.86
C VAL A 69 -4.96 25.80 -8.29
N PRO A 70 -4.13 26.84 -8.51
CA PRO A 70 -4.62 28.12 -9.03
C PRO A 70 -5.43 27.89 -10.30
N ASP A 71 -6.45 28.72 -10.55
CA ASP A 71 -7.11 28.74 -11.87
C ASP A 71 -6.04 29.14 -12.91
N ILE A 72 -5.44 28.12 -13.52
CA ILE A 72 -4.59 28.28 -14.69
C ILE A 72 -5.54 28.70 -15.80
N ASP A 73 -5.24 29.80 -16.48
CA ASP A 73 -5.95 30.20 -17.71
C ASP A 73 -5.68 29.13 -18.78
N ASP A 74 -6.48 28.07 -18.73
CA ASP A 74 -6.26 26.81 -19.45
C ASP A 74 -6.97 26.83 -20.80
N SER A 75 -6.81 27.94 -21.52
CA SER A 75 -7.40 28.18 -22.84
C SER A 75 -6.87 27.21 -23.93
N SER A 76 -5.94 26.31 -23.60
CA SER A 76 -5.33 25.36 -24.52
C SER A 76 -5.89 23.94 -24.33
N GLU A 77 -6.72 23.49 -25.26
CA GLU A 77 -7.29 22.14 -25.27
C GLU A 77 -6.22 21.03 -25.17
N THR A 78 -5.02 21.28 -25.68
CA THR A 78 -3.88 20.36 -25.60
C THR A 78 -3.35 20.20 -24.18
N LEU A 79 -3.30 21.26 -23.37
CA LEU A 79 -2.83 21.20 -21.99
C LEU A 79 -3.79 20.40 -21.12
N ILE A 80 -5.09 20.68 -21.22
CA ILE A 80 -6.15 19.92 -20.56
C ILE A 80 -6.07 18.44 -20.94
N ASN A 81 -5.89 18.14 -22.24
CA ASN A 81 -5.80 16.76 -22.70
C ASN A 81 -4.53 16.04 -22.21
N ASN A 82 -3.39 16.74 -22.17
CA ASN A 82 -2.13 16.22 -21.64
C ASN A 82 -2.24 15.93 -20.14
N TYR A 83 -2.85 16.83 -19.37
CA TYR A 83 -3.11 16.62 -17.94
C TYR A 83 -4.06 15.45 -17.69
N LYS A 84 -5.18 15.38 -18.42
CA LYS A 84 -6.10 14.23 -18.36
C LYS A 84 -5.40 12.91 -18.68
N THR A 85 -4.50 12.92 -19.66
CA THR A 85 -3.72 11.75 -20.06
C THR A 85 -2.72 11.36 -18.97
N SER A 86 -2.03 12.31 -18.35
CA SER A 86 -1.15 12.10 -17.20
C SER A 86 -1.90 11.42 -16.03
N GLN A 87 -3.05 11.99 -15.65
CA GLN A 87 -3.93 11.45 -14.61
C GLN A 87 -4.44 10.04 -14.93
N MET A 88 -4.76 9.77 -16.20
CA MET A 88 -5.14 8.43 -16.64
C MET A 88 -3.99 7.44 -16.47
N ILE A 89 -2.76 7.81 -16.84
CA ILE A 89 -1.57 6.97 -16.68
C ILE A 89 -1.33 6.69 -15.19
N ALA A 90 -1.36 7.71 -14.33
CA ALA A 90 -1.18 7.54 -12.90
C ALA A 90 -2.25 6.63 -12.27
N ARG A 91 -3.52 6.76 -12.68
CA ARG A 91 -4.61 5.86 -12.24
C ARG A 91 -4.38 4.41 -12.67
N LYS A 92 -3.99 4.18 -13.92
CA LYS A 92 -3.68 2.83 -14.43
C LYS A 92 -2.49 2.24 -13.70
N PHE A 93 -1.45 3.04 -13.51
CA PHE A 93 -0.27 2.70 -12.72
C PHE A 93 -0.68 2.27 -11.32
N TRP A 94 -1.42 3.11 -10.59
CA TRP A 94 -1.87 2.86 -9.23
C TRP A 94 -2.58 1.50 -9.10
N LYS A 95 -3.62 1.29 -9.92
CA LYS A 95 -4.43 0.07 -9.89
C LYS A 95 -3.58 -1.18 -10.07
N LYS A 96 -2.61 -1.13 -11.00
CA LYS A 96 -1.74 -2.28 -11.27
C LYS A 96 -0.66 -2.43 -10.20
N TRP A 97 -0.02 -1.34 -9.82
CA TRP A 97 1.08 -1.32 -8.86
C TRP A 97 0.65 -1.81 -7.49
N VAL A 98 -0.48 -1.33 -6.95
CA VAL A 98 -1.01 -1.77 -5.65
C VAL A 98 -1.27 -3.27 -5.64
N SER A 99 -1.82 -3.83 -6.72
CA SER A 99 -2.05 -5.28 -6.83
C SER A 99 -0.76 -6.10 -6.89
N GLU A 100 0.33 -5.54 -7.41
CA GLU A 100 1.64 -6.21 -7.50
C GLU A 100 2.47 -6.01 -6.22
N TYR A 101 2.29 -4.89 -5.54
CA TYR A 101 2.99 -4.53 -4.30
C TYR A 101 2.40 -5.25 -3.09
N LEU A 102 1.09 -5.54 -3.09
CA LEU A 102 0.43 -6.24 -1.99
C LEU A 102 1.02 -7.62 -1.65
N PRO A 103 1.29 -8.52 -2.62
CA PRO A 103 2.00 -9.76 -2.35
C PRO A 103 3.35 -9.56 -1.66
N ASP A 104 4.04 -8.46 -1.96
CA ASP A 104 5.30 -8.12 -1.30
C ASP A 104 5.09 -7.62 0.14
N LEU A 105 4.02 -6.87 0.41
CA LEU A 105 3.63 -6.44 1.76
C LEU A 105 3.14 -7.60 2.66
N THR A 106 2.46 -8.58 2.05
CA THR A 106 1.89 -9.74 2.76
C THR A 106 2.89 -10.87 2.99
N ARG A 107 3.96 -10.94 2.19
CA ARG A 107 5.07 -11.87 2.41
C ARG A 107 5.87 -11.44 3.64
N ARG A 108 5.41 -11.88 4.82
CA ARG A 108 6.24 -11.91 6.03
C ARG A 108 7.48 -12.76 5.80
N THR A 109 8.57 -12.30 6.41
CA THR A 109 9.94 -12.77 6.26
C THR A 109 10.05 -14.27 6.54
N LYS A 110 10.53 -15.01 5.55
CA LYS A 110 10.33 -16.44 5.38
C LYS A 110 11.33 -17.34 6.11
N TRP A 111 12.15 -16.81 7.01
CA TRP A 111 13.37 -17.55 7.35
C TRP A 111 13.26 -18.51 8.53
N LEU A 112 12.27 -18.40 9.44
CA LEU A 112 12.20 -19.32 10.59
C LEU A 112 10.80 -19.74 11.08
N ALA A 113 9.68 -19.24 10.55
CA ALA A 113 8.36 -19.56 11.11
C ALA A 113 7.23 -19.64 10.06
N PRO A 114 6.22 -20.51 10.29
CA PRO A 114 4.98 -20.47 9.52
C PRO A 114 4.33 -19.08 9.64
N CYS A 115 3.83 -18.54 8.52
CA CYS A 115 3.08 -17.28 8.53
C CYS A 115 1.90 -17.41 9.47
N SER A 116 1.90 -16.66 10.57
CA SER A 116 0.76 -16.63 11.48
C SER A 116 -0.48 -16.14 10.75
N ASN A 117 -1.59 -16.86 10.89
CA ASN A 117 -2.90 -16.38 10.45
C ASN A 117 -3.22 -15.00 11.05
N LEU A 118 -3.96 -14.17 10.32
CA LEU A 118 -4.54 -12.95 10.86
C LEU A 118 -5.43 -13.29 12.06
N LYS A 119 -5.37 -12.45 13.10
CA LYS A 119 -6.13 -12.58 14.35
C LYS A 119 -7.06 -11.40 14.54
N VAL A 120 -8.11 -11.61 15.33
CA VAL A 120 -8.95 -10.51 15.81
C VAL A 120 -8.08 -9.49 16.54
N GLY A 121 -8.26 -8.21 16.22
CA GLY A 121 -7.46 -7.11 16.73
C GLY A 121 -6.32 -6.66 15.81
N ASP A 122 -5.91 -7.48 14.82
CA ASP A 122 -4.86 -7.09 13.88
C ASP A 122 -5.29 -5.89 13.03
N VAL A 123 -4.37 -4.95 12.86
CA VAL A 123 -4.54 -3.80 11.96
C VAL A 123 -4.03 -4.18 10.57
N VAL A 124 -4.86 -3.92 9.56
CA VAL A 124 -4.61 -4.29 8.18
C VAL A 124 -4.86 -3.11 7.25
N ILE A 125 -4.08 -3.03 6.18
CA ILE A 125 -4.38 -2.22 5.00
C ILE A 125 -5.30 -3.05 4.12
N VAL A 126 -6.44 -2.47 3.73
CA VAL A 126 -7.41 -3.05 2.82
C VAL A 126 -7.12 -2.53 1.41
N ILE A 127 -7.06 -3.42 0.43
CA ILE A 127 -6.90 -3.01 -0.97
C ILE A 127 -8.20 -3.21 -1.72
N GLU A 128 -8.78 -2.09 -2.12
CA GLU A 128 -9.97 -2.05 -2.95
C GLU A 128 -9.60 -1.74 -4.41
N PRO A 129 -10.14 -2.49 -5.38
CA PRO A 129 -9.84 -2.29 -6.79
C PRO A 129 -10.34 -0.94 -7.35
N ASN A 130 -11.26 -0.29 -6.64
CA ASN A 130 -11.89 0.98 -7.03
C ASN A 130 -11.48 2.14 -6.09
N GLU A 131 -10.44 1.96 -5.29
CA GLU A 131 -9.98 3.00 -4.37
C GLU A 131 -9.42 4.21 -5.12
N LYS A 132 -9.60 5.41 -4.55
CA LYS A 132 -8.99 6.62 -5.10
C LYS A 132 -7.46 6.45 -5.10
N PRO A 133 -6.74 6.88 -6.15
CA PRO A 133 -5.28 6.80 -6.18
C PRO A 133 -4.66 7.48 -4.97
N GLY A 134 -3.75 6.77 -4.31
CA GLY A 134 -3.03 7.25 -3.14
C GLY A 134 -3.74 7.02 -1.80
N ASN A 135 -5.01 6.58 -1.81
CA ASN A 135 -5.71 6.24 -0.58
C ASN A 135 -5.42 4.78 -0.17
N TRP A 136 -5.15 4.58 1.12
CA TRP A 136 -4.82 3.29 1.71
C TRP A 136 -5.75 3.03 2.89
N PRO A 137 -6.95 2.49 2.64
CA PRO A 137 -7.92 2.31 3.70
C PRO A 137 -7.40 1.30 4.70
N LYS A 138 -7.30 1.73 5.95
CA LYS A 138 -6.95 0.88 7.08
C LYS A 138 -8.20 0.27 7.69
N GLY A 139 -8.02 -0.86 8.34
CA GLY A 139 -9.07 -1.47 9.14
C GLY A 139 -8.53 -2.41 10.20
N ARG A 140 -9.38 -2.79 11.13
CA ARG A 140 -9.08 -3.78 12.17
C ARG A 140 -9.88 -5.04 11.94
N VAL A 141 -9.23 -6.18 12.08
CA VAL A 141 -9.90 -7.48 12.03
C VAL A 141 -10.81 -7.61 13.25
N ILE A 142 -12.10 -7.81 13.02
CA ILE A 142 -13.10 -8.03 14.08
C ILE A 142 -13.53 -9.50 14.16
N GLU A 143 -13.38 -10.26 13.07
CA GLU A 143 -13.74 -11.68 13.01
C GLU A 143 -12.83 -12.41 12.02
N THR A 144 -12.49 -13.65 12.32
CA THR A 144 -11.68 -14.52 11.44
C THR A 144 -12.45 -15.78 11.08
N LYS A 145 -12.55 -16.09 9.78
CA LYS A 145 -13.20 -17.32 9.30
C LYS A 145 -12.15 -18.39 9.04
N VAL A 146 -12.06 -19.33 9.97
CA VAL A 146 -11.11 -20.45 9.92
C VAL A 146 -11.68 -21.54 9.01
N SER A 147 -10.85 -22.05 8.10
CA SER A 147 -11.20 -23.18 7.24
C SER A 147 -10.95 -24.51 7.94
N ARG A 148 -11.41 -25.62 7.36
CA ARG A 148 -11.23 -26.98 7.92
C ARG A 148 -9.76 -27.33 8.17
N ASP A 149 -8.86 -26.78 7.36
CA ASP A 149 -7.41 -26.99 7.44
C ASP A 149 -6.72 -26.12 8.51
N GLY A 150 -7.47 -25.37 9.34
CA GLY A 150 -6.94 -24.45 10.35
C GLY A 150 -6.44 -23.10 9.81
N ASN A 151 -6.51 -22.88 8.50
CA ASN A 151 -6.06 -21.64 7.85
C ASN A 151 -7.16 -20.58 7.78
N VAL A 152 -6.79 -19.31 8.03
CA VAL A 152 -7.70 -18.17 7.88
C VAL A 152 -7.59 -17.65 6.44
N ARG A 153 -8.65 -17.88 5.64
CA ARG A 153 -8.70 -17.42 4.24
C ARG A 153 -9.49 -16.12 4.06
N THR A 154 -10.41 -15.84 4.99
CA THR A 154 -11.30 -14.68 4.97
C THR A 154 -11.44 -14.10 6.37
N VAL A 155 -11.47 -12.78 6.46
CA VAL A 155 -11.68 -12.04 7.71
C VAL A 155 -12.72 -10.95 7.51
N VAL A 156 -13.37 -10.56 8.61
CA VAL A 156 -14.24 -9.39 8.67
C VAL A 156 -13.42 -8.24 9.24
N VAL A 157 -13.39 -7.12 8.54
CA VAL A 157 -12.59 -5.94 8.87
C VAL A 157 -13.52 -4.75 9.08
N LYS A 158 -13.32 -4.02 10.17
CA LYS A 158 -13.94 -2.71 10.40
C LYS A 158 -13.01 -1.63 9.86
N THR A 159 -13.47 -0.90 8.86
CA THR A 159 -12.83 0.29 8.26
C THR A 159 -13.59 1.55 8.65
N ALA A 160 -13.05 2.74 8.35
CA ALA A 160 -13.76 4.01 8.55
C ALA A 160 -15.09 4.06 7.76
N ASP A 161 -15.12 3.44 6.57
CA ASP A 161 -16.33 3.36 5.74
C ASP A 161 -17.34 2.29 6.19
N GLY A 162 -17.05 1.58 7.30
CA GLY A 162 -17.89 0.49 7.81
C GLY A 162 -17.24 -0.89 7.75
N ILE A 163 -18.07 -1.93 7.88
CA ILE A 163 -17.64 -3.32 8.04
C ILE A 163 -17.64 -4.04 6.70
N LYS A 164 -16.52 -4.67 6.34
CA LYS A 164 -16.33 -5.37 5.06
C LYS A 164 -15.74 -6.77 5.30
N THR A 165 -16.23 -7.77 4.56
CA THR A 165 -15.62 -9.11 4.54
C THR A 165 -14.61 -9.19 3.39
N ARG A 166 -13.37 -9.59 3.68
CA ARG A 166 -12.28 -9.63 2.69
C ARG A 166 -11.40 -10.88 2.79
N PRO A 167 -10.92 -11.40 1.65
CA PRO A 167 -9.93 -12.47 1.65
C PRO A 167 -8.59 -11.94 2.16
N VAL A 168 -7.83 -12.78 2.85
CA VAL A 168 -6.51 -12.41 3.41
C VAL A 168 -5.54 -11.97 2.30
N SER A 169 -5.68 -12.48 1.09
CA SER A 169 -4.89 -12.06 -0.08
C SER A 169 -5.10 -10.60 -0.52
N LYS A 170 -6.14 -9.93 0.00
CA LYS A 170 -6.45 -8.51 -0.25
C LYS A 170 -6.11 -7.61 0.94
N LEU A 171 -5.42 -8.14 1.94
CA LEU A 171 -5.11 -7.48 3.19
C LEU A 171 -3.62 -7.57 3.46
N ALA A 172 -2.99 -6.46 3.86
CA ALA A 172 -1.62 -6.46 4.38
C ALA A 172 -1.63 -6.12 5.87
N GLN A 173 -1.03 -6.95 6.71
CA GLN A 173 -0.92 -6.68 8.14
C GLN A 173 0.13 -5.61 8.42
N ILE A 174 -0.28 -4.56 9.12
CA ILE A 174 0.64 -3.55 9.66
C ILE A 174 1.13 -4.11 11.00
N THR A 175 2.40 -4.50 11.06
CA THR A 175 2.94 -5.16 12.26
C THR A 175 3.87 -4.20 12.98
N ILE A 176 3.60 -3.97 14.26
CA ILE A 176 4.58 -3.39 15.18
C ILE A 176 5.45 -4.56 15.63
N ASP A 177 6.75 -4.52 15.34
CA ASP A 177 7.69 -5.43 15.98
C ASP A 177 7.70 -5.12 17.47
N LYS A 178 6.98 -5.94 18.25
CA LYS A 178 6.94 -5.85 19.72
C LYS A 178 8.29 -6.22 20.37
N SER A 179 9.33 -6.49 19.58
CA SER A 179 10.67 -6.85 20.06
C SER A 179 11.36 -5.73 20.83
N TRP A 180 10.85 -4.50 20.77
CA TRP A 180 11.34 -3.36 21.54
C TRP A 180 10.77 -3.27 22.96
N ASP A 181 9.58 -3.85 23.20
CA ASP A 181 8.88 -3.76 24.49
C ASP A 181 9.11 -4.99 25.40
N SER A 182 9.77 -6.03 24.88
CA SER A 182 10.11 -7.21 25.68
C SER A 182 11.44 -6.98 26.41
N PRO A 183 11.54 -7.24 27.73
CA PRO A 183 12.82 -7.43 28.38
C PRO A 183 13.60 -8.49 27.59
N LYS A 184 14.83 -8.18 27.20
CA LYS A 184 15.72 -9.16 26.58
C LYS A 184 15.99 -10.25 27.61
N GLU A 185 15.23 -11.34 27.54
CA GLU A 185 15.57 -12.54 28.29
C GLU A 185 16.81 -13.15 27.60
N ASP A 186 17.91 -13.23 28.36
CA ASP A 186 19.21 -13.69 27.90
C ASP A 186 19.10 -15.11 27.35
N ARG A 187 19.02 -15.25 26.02
CA ARG A 187 19.12 -16.56 25.38
C ARG A 187 20.58 -17.01 25.42
N PRO A 188 20.89 -18.20 25.96
CA PRO A 188 22.25 -18.72 25.97
C PRO A 188 22.72 -18.93 24.53
N LEU A 189 23.90 -18.40 24.24
CA LEU A 189 24.61 -18.59 22.99
C LEU A 189 25.07 -20.05 22.86
N GLY A 190 24.71 -20.69 21.75
CA GLY A 190 25.46 -21.83 21.23
C GLY A 190 24.94 -23.21 21.66
N GLY A 191 24.40 -23.92 20.68
CA GLY A 191 24.21 -25.36 20.70
C GLY A 191 24.03 -25.84 19.28
N GLU A 192 25.12 -26.25 18.63
CA GLU A 192 25.10 -26.95 17.36
C GLU A 192 24.39 -28.31 17.53
N CYS A 193 23.46 -28.64 16.64
CA CYS A 193 22.92 -29.99 16.54
C CYS A 193 23.56 -30.69 15.33
N GLN A 194 24.25 -31.79 15.61
CA GLN A 194 24.66 -32.83 14.67
C GLN A 194 23.46 -33.47 13.97
#